data_AF-A0A9P6AG35-F1
#
_entry.id   AF-A0A9P6AG35-F1
#
_cell.length_a   1.000
_cell.length_b   1.000
_cell.length_c   1.000
_cell.angle_alpha   90.00
_cell.angle_beta   90.00
_cell.angle_gamma   90.00
#
_symmetry.space_group_name_H-M   'P 1'
#
loop_
_entity.id
_entity.type
_entity.pdbx_description
1 polymer ?
#
loop_
_entity_poly.entity_id
_entity_poly.type
_entity_poly.pdbx_seq_one_letter_code
_entity_poly.pdbx_strand_id
1 'polypeptide(L)'
;MGGNLFHEVKVPDACNGLVTDANHGFFKESDKYLFMTSTYLIHLQANVPLFLAYSNGLTQEHYQSYFLQLFQALTKYMGASRELKDKHLAQVVDFSIAQRNGFIEAFADFHLLGAGISQSYIELESFSMQHHDYRVWAQKLIKGCEVHWMRSVKIIGRNGHYMNDEHLFQLYCNGLLSAQSQCEFQSAYLKIKNQFPKTVIWLEWWTKESIAQMIFPIFKSMGEETDVRLPSSTNAVESLHC
;
A
#
# COMPACT_ATOMS: atom_id res chain seq x y z
N MET A 1 -15.78 -7.78 47.75
CA MET A 1 -16.14 -6.86 46.64
C MET A 1 -14.86 -6.24 46.12
N GLY A 2 -14.64 -6.30 44.81
CA GLY A 2 -13.39 -5.88 44.15
C GLY A 2 -13.13 -6.76 42.94
N GLY A 3 -14.08 -6.79 42.01
CA GLY A 3 -13.96 -7.55 40.78
C GLY A 3 -12.94 -6.89 39.86
N ASN A 4 -11.90 -7.63 39.50
CA ASN A 4 -11.05 -7.32 38.35
C ASN A 4 -11.89 -7.45 37.08
N LEU A 5 -12.50 -6.35 36.65
CA LEU A 5 -13.13 -6.18 35.33
C LEU A 5 -12.12 -5.57 34.37
N PHE A 6 -11.04 -6.30 34.10
CA PHE A 6 -10.31 -6.14 32.85
C PHE A 6 -10.08 -7.54 32.32
N HIS A 7 -11.01 -8.00 31.49
CA HIS A 7 -10.65 -8.97 30.47
C HIS A 7 -9.64 -8.26 29.59
N GLU A 8 -8.36 -8.59 29.77
CA GLU A 8 -7.30 -8.27 28.85
C GLU A 8 -7.65 -8.98 27.53
N VAL A 9 -8.40 -8.29 26.67
CA VAL A 9 -8.58 -8.71 25.29
C VAL A 9 -7.24 -8.47 24.62
N LYS A 10 -6.40 -9.50 24.57
CA LYS A 10 -5.27 -9.57 23.65
C LYS A 10 -5.85 -9.58 22.23
N VAL A 11 -6.14 -8.41 21.70
CA VAL A 11 -6.27 -8.23 20.25
C VAL A 11 -4.85 -8.40 19.69
N PRO A 12 -4.62 -9.25 18.68
CA PRO A 12 -3.29 -9.56 18.17
C PRO A 12 -2.54 -8.29 17.77
N ASP A 13 -1.21 -8.28 17.93
CA ASP A 13 -0.25 -7.21 17.61
C ASP A 13 -0.21 -6.75 16.12
N ALA A 14 -1.29 -6.95 15.36
CA ALA A 14 -1.36 -6.98 13.91
C ALA A 14 -1.83 -5.69 13.23
N CYS A 15 -1.94 -4.55 13.94
CA CYS A 15 -2.37 -3.28 13.34
C CYS A 15 -1.35 -2.15 13.59
N ASN A 16 -0.11 -2.32 13.15
CA ASN A 16 0.96 -1.33 13.34
C ASN A 16 1.60 -0.87 12.01
N GLY A 17 0.87 -1.03 10.90
CA GLY A 17 1.31 -0.58 9.58
C GLY A 17 1.15 0.93 9.35
N LEU A 18 1.88 1.44 8.37
CA LEU A 18 1.70 2.80 7.88
C LEU A 18 0.78 2.80 6.67
N VAL A 19 -0.15 3.76 6.63
CA VAL A 19 -1.10 3.95 5.54
C VAL A 19 -0.89 5.35 4.99
N THR A 20 -0.54 5.47 3.71
CA THR A 20 -0.37 6.78 3.06
C THR A 20 -1.39 6.97 1.97
N ASP A 21 -1.99 8.16 1.92
CA ASP A 21 -2.92 8.57 0.87
C ASP A 21 -2.89 10.10 0.69
N ALA A 22 -3.42 10.58 -0.42
CA ALA A 22 -3.55 11.99 -0.77
C ALA A 22 -5.01 12.45 -0.62
N ASN A 23 -5.24 13.48 0.18
CA ASN A 23 -6.56 14.09 0.32
C ASN A 23 -6.75 15.23 -0.68
N HIS A 24 -7.72 15.03 -1.58
CA HIS A 24 -8.12 15.94 -2.65
C HIS A 24 -9.13 17.01 -2.22
N GLY A 25 -9.82 16.83 -1.09
CA GLY A 25 -10.89 17.72 -0.62
C GLY A 25 -10.47 18.68 0.49
N PHE A 26 -9.26 18.54 1.03
CA PHE A 26 -8.81 19.34 2.17
C PHE A 26 -8.58 20.81 1.81
N PHE A 27 -8.02 21.07 0.63
CA PHE A 27 -7.79 22.42 0.11
C PHE A 27 -8.87 22.79 -0.90
N LYS A 28 -9.14 24.10 -1.08
CA LYS A 28 -10.16 24.58 -2.01
C LYS A 28 -9.72 24.46 -3.46
N GLU A 29 -8.43 24.60 -3.67
CA GLU A 29 -7.78 24.58 -4.97
C GLU A 29 -7.64 23.12 -5.45
N SER A 30 -8.13 22.85 -6.66
CA SER A 30 -8.20 21.49 -7.21
C SER A 30 -6.85 20.85 -7.53
N ASP A 31 -5.77 21.64 -7.51
CA ASP A 31 -4.40 21.17 -7.75
C ASP A 31 -3.58 21.02 -6.46
N LYS A 32 -4.21 21.17 -5.28
CA LYS A 32 -3.56 21.08 -3.97
C LYS A 32 -4.06 19.88 -3.19
N TYR A 33 -3.14 19.20 -2.53
CA TYR A 33 -3.39 17.92 -1.87
C TYR A 33 -2.77 17.91 -0.48
N LEU A 34 -3.46 17.30 0.47
CA LEU A 34 -2.89 16.97 1.77
C LEU A 34 -2.43 15.52 1.74
N PHE A 35 -1.13 15.29 1.70
CA PHE A 35 -0.56 13.96 1.92
C PHE A 35 -0.60 13.63 3.41
N MET A 36 -1.00 12.41 3.71
CA MET A 36 -1.11 11.93 5.09
C MET A 36 -0.62 10.51 5.20
N THR A 37 0.26 10.28 6.16
CA THR A 37 0.62 8.95 6.65
C THR A 37 0.00 8.79 8.03
N SER A 38 -0.75 7.72 8.21
CA SER A 38 -1.40 7.38 9.48
C SER A 38 -1.03 5.97 9.91
N THR A 39 -1.20 5.69 11.20
CA THR A 39 -1.12 4.34 11.76
C THR A 39 -2.27 4.10 12.73
N TYR A 40 -2.68 2.85 12.91
CA TYR A 40 -3.72 2.51 13.86
C TYR A 40 -3.15 2.39 15.27
N LEU A 41 -3.69 3.15 16.22
CA LEU A 41 -3.32 3.04 17.63
C LEU A 41 -4.39 2.27 18.38
N ILE A 42 -4.04 1.06 18.83
CA ILE A 42 -4.97 0.14 19.52
C ILE A 42 -5.58 0.75 20.78
N HIS A 43 -4.82 1.53 21.55
CA HIS A 43 -5.31 2.17 22.77
C HIS A 43 -6.36 3.24 22.51
N LEU A 44 -6.29 3.89 21.34
CA LEU A 44 -7.27 4.90 20.92
C LEU A 44 -8.37 4.29 20.04
N GLN A 45 -8.20 3.03 19.63
CA GLN A 45 -9.03 2.33 18.66
C GLN A 45 -9.26 3.13 17.36
N ALA A 46 -8.27 3.95 16.98
CA ALA A 46 -8.39 4.92 15.90
C ALA A 46 -7.09 5.03 15.11
N ASN A 47 -7.22 5.47 13.86
CA ASN A 47 -6.07 5.86 13.07
C ASN A 47 -5.62 7.26 13.49
N VAL A 48 -4.32 7.42 13.72
CA VAL A 48 -3.71 8.67 14.13
C VAL A 48 -2.75 9.14 13.06
N PRO A 49 -2.81 10.42 12.65
CA PRO A 49 -1.87 10.97 11.69
C PRO A 49 -0.46 11.00 12.30
N LEU A 50 0.51 10.50 11.57
CA LEU A 50 1.93 10.51 11.93
C LEU A 50 2.69 11.59 11.17
N PHE A 51 2.36 11.78 9.90
CA PHE A 51 3.03 12.72 9.03
C PHE A 51 2.02 13.35 8.07
N LEU A 52 2.13 14.67 7.90
CA LEU A 52 1.25 15.47 7.07
C LEU A 52 2.11 16.39 6.21
N ALA A 53 1.77 16.52 4.93
CA ALA A 53 2.42 17.47 4.05
C ALA A 53 1.43 18.06 3.06
N TYR A 54 1.61 19.34 2.76
CA TYR A 54 0.99 19.94 1.59
C TYR A 54 1.76 19.50 0.33
N SER A 55 1.02 19.25 -0.74
CA SER A 55 1.55 19.00 -2.08
C SER A 55 0.76 19.79 -3.12
N ASN A 56 1.44 20.36 -4.11
CA ASN A 56 0.84 21.00 -5.28
C ASN A 56 0.77 20.06 -6.50
N GLY A 57 0.89 18.76 -6.28
CA GLY A 57 0.85 17.76 -7.33
C GLY A 57 0.78 16.33 -6.79
N LEU A 58 0.53 15.39 -7.70
CA LEU A 58 0.47 13.95 -7.43
C LEU A 58 1.47 13.17 -8.28
N THR A 59 2.55 13.82 -8.72
CA THR A 59 3.57 13.17 -9.54
C THR A 59 4.45 12.27 -8.68
N GLN A 60 5.23 11.40 -9.34
CA GLN A 60 6.19 10.53 -8.66
C GLN A 60 7.14 11.34 -7.76
N GLU A 61 7.61 12.49 -8.22
CA GLU A 61 8.56 13.36 -7.49
C GLU A 61 7.95 13.94 -6.21
N HIS A 62 6.65 14.26 -6.23
CA HIS A 62 5.94 14.72 -5.03
C HIS A 62 5.87 13.61 -3.98
N TYR A 63 5.51 12.39 -4.40
CA TYR A 63 5.47 11.24 -3.50
C TYR A 63 6.86 10.84 -3.01
N GLN A 64 7.88 10.88 -3.86
CA GLN A 64 9.26 10.59 -3.47
C GLN A 64 9.74 11.55 -2.37
N SER A 65 9.54 12.85 -2.59
CA SER A 65 9.89 13.88 -1.60
C SER A 65 9.17 13.65 -0.27
N TYR A 66 7.89 13.30 -0.33
CA TYR A 66 7.08 13.02 0.85
C TYR A 66 7.56 11.80 1.63
N PHE A 67 7.75 10.65 0.96
CA PHE A 67 8.20 9.42 1.60
C PHE A 67 9.62 9.55 2.15
N LEU A 68 10.53 10.23 1.44
CA LEU A 68 11.89 10.44 1.92
C LEU A 68 11.89 11.23 3.24
N GLN A 69 11.10 12.30 3.31
CA GLN A 69 10.95 13.10 4.53
C GLN A 69 10.30 12.31 5.66
N LEU A 70 9.30 11.48 5.36
CA LEU A 70 8.70 10.56 6.33
C LEU A 70 9.76 9.62 6.92
N PHE A 71 10.58 8.96 6.09
CA PHE A 71 11.60 8.00 6.56
C PHE A 71 12.66 8.68 7.43
N GLN A 72 13.12 9.87 7.02
CA GLN A 72 14.05 10.68 7.81
C GLN A 72 13.43 11.11 9.15
N ALA A 73 12.16 11.51 9.16
CA ALA A 73 11.45 11.86 10.39
C ALA A 73 11.33 10.66 11.33
N LEU A 74 10.91 9.49 10.83
CA LEU A 74 10.80 8.27 11.63
C LEU A 74 12.16 7.88 12.26
N THR A 75 13.23 7.96 11.48
CA THR A 75 14.61 7.70 11.97
C THR A 75 14.99 8.66 13.09
N LYS A 76 14.71 9.94 12.92
CA LYS A 76 15.00 10.97 13.92
C LYS A 76 14.22 10.76 15.23
N TYR A 77 12.94 10.38 15.15
CA TYR A 77 12.07 10.22 16.32
C TYR A 77 12.24 8.89 17.05
N MET A 78 12.73 7.83 16.40
CA MET A 78 12.99 6.55 17.06
C MET A 78 14.19 6.58 18.03
N GLY A 79 15.08 7.57 17.87
CA GLY A 79 16.22 7.81 18.76
C GLY A 79 17.28 6.70 18.72
N ALA A 80 18.40 6.91 19.42
CA ALA A 80 19.54 5.98 19.41
C ALA A 80 19.26 4.60 20.06
N SER A 81 18.14 4.45 20.78
CA SER A 81 17.81 3.23 21.52
C SER A 81 17.06 2.17 20.71
N ARG A 82 16.57 2.50 19.51
CA ARG A 82 15.82 1.56 18.66
C ARG A 82 16.24 1.72 17.20
N GLU A 83 16.68 0.63 16.60
CA GLU A 83 16.98 0.56 15.18
C GLU A 83 15.69 0.56 14.35
N LEU A 84 15.58 1.49 13.41
CA LEU A 84 14.52 1.49 12.40
C LEU A 84 14.83 0.38 11.40
N LYS A 85 14.02 -0.67 11.42
CA LYS A 85 14.07 -1.76 10.44
C LYS A 85 13.18 -1.43 9.24
N ASP A 86 13.54 -1.90 8.07
CA ASP A 86 12.79 -1.64 6.82
C ASP A 86 11.32 -2.05 6.91
N LYS A 87 11.00 -3.11 7.66
CA LYS A 87 9.60 -3.52 7.88
C LYS A 87 8.75 -2.46 8.59
N HIS A 88 9.35 -1.52 9.31
CA HIS A 88 8.65 -0.38 9.91
C HIS A 88 8.32 0.70 8.87
N LEU A 89 8.95 0.66 7.70
CA LEU A 89 8.66 1.53 6.56
C LEU A 89 7.63 0.93 5.60
N ALA A 90 7.09 -0.25 5.91
CA ALA A 90 6.13 -0.91 5.06
C ALA A 90 4.80 -0.11 5.00
N GLN A 91 4.28 0.03 3.79
CA GLN A 91 3.17 0.93 3.48
C GLN A 91 2.00 0.18 2.87
N VAL A 92 0.80 0.57 3.29
CA VAL A 92 -0.41 0.39 2.49
C VAL A 92 -0.57 1.61 1.60
N VAL A 93 -0.74 1.37 0.30
CA VAL A 93 -0.87 2.39 -0.74
C VAL A 93 -2.13 2.17 -1.56
N ASP A 94 -2.57 3.23 -2.23
CA ASP A 94 -3.45 3.08 -3.38
C ASP A 94 -2.65 2.50 -4.56
N PHE A 95 -3.33 1.94 -5.55
CA PHE A 95 -2.65 1.34 -6.71
C PHE A 95 -2.17 2.39 -7.71
N SER A 96 -1.96 3.65 -7.31
CA SER A 96 -1.45 4.68 -8.20
C SER A 96 0.02 4.45 -8.51
N ILE A 97 0.35 4.59 -9.80
CA ILE A 97 1.72 4.38 -10.29
C ILE A 97 2.66 5.41 -9.66
N ALA A 98 2.20 6.66 -9.51
CA ALA A 98 3.00 7.74 -8.94
C ALA A 98 3.33 7.52 -7.46
N GLN A 99 2.35 7.10 -6.64
CA GLN A 99 2.60 6.82 -5.21
C GLN A 99 3.54 5.63 -5.04
N ARG A 100 3.29 4.54 -5.77
CA ARG A 100 4.14 3.34 -5.75
C ARG A 100 5.58 3.66 -6.15
N ASN A 101 5.77 4.32 -7.29
CA ASN A 101 7.13 4.64 -7.74
C ASN A 101 7.79 5.67 -6.82
N GLY A 102 7.05 6.66 -6.31
CA GLY A 102 7.58 7.63 -5.36
C GLY A 102 8.08 6.96 -4.08
N PHE A 103 7.36 5.98 -3.54
CA PHE A 103 7.82 5.17 -2.41
C PHE A 103 9.12 4.41 -2.75
N ILE A 104 9.17 3.75 -3.91
CA ILE A 104 10.32 2.93 -4.33
C ILE A 104 11.58 3.78 -4.45
N GLU A 105 11.51 4.93 -5.11
CA GLU A 105 12.67 5.83 -5.28
C GLU A 105 13.06 6.46 -3.94
N ALA A 106 12.09 6.88 -3.10
CA ALA A 106 12.38 7.44 -1.78
C ALA A 106 13.08 6.43 -0.86
N PHE A 107 12.69 5.16 -0.93
CA PHE A 107 13.30 4.11 -0.14
C PHE A 107 14.75 3.88 -0.56
N ALA A 108 15.01 3.81 -1.87
CA ALA A 108 16.37 3.67 -2.39
C ALA A 108 17.24 4.87 -1.98
N ASP A 109 16.76 6.09 -2.17
CA ASP A 109 17.45 7.32 -1.74
C ASP A 109 17.75 7.33 -0.24
N PHE A 110 16.76 6.95 0.59
CA PHE A 110 16.92 6.93 2.04
C PHE A 110 18.06 6.02 2.50
N HIS A 111 18.17 4.82 1.95
CA HIS A 111 19.25 3.90 2.29
C HIS A 111 20.62 4.38 1.81
N LEU A 112 20.68 4.97 0.63
CA LEU A 112 21.95 5.45 0.07
C LEU A 112 22.46 6.69 0.80
N LEU A 113 21.57 7.61 1.18
CA LEU A 113 21.90 8.73 2.07
C LEU A 113 22.36 8.23 3.44
N GLY A 114 21.68 7.22 4.00
CA GLY A 114 22.07 6.57 5.27
C GLY A 114 23.45 5.91 5.22
N ALA A 115 23.88 5.42 4.05
CA ALA A 115 25.23 4.90 3.80
C ALA A 115 26.30 6.00 3.62
N GLY A 116 25.93 7.28 3.79
CA GLY A 116 26.84 8.43 3.66
C GLY A 116 27.13 8.84 2.22
N ILE A 117 26.34 8.36 1.25
CA ILE A 117 26.52 8.72 -0.15
C ILE A 117 25.71 9.98 -0.45
N SER A 118 26.40 11.03 -0.91
CA SER A 118 25.75 12.29 -1.29
C SER A 118 24.90 12.12 -2.55
N GLN A 119 23.78 12.85 -2.61
CA GLN A 119 22.88 12.92 -3.78
C GLN A 119 23.63 13.23 -5.09
N SER A 120 24.76 13.94 -5.02
CA SER A 120 25.61 14.28 -6.17
C SER A 120 26.38 13.10 -6.78
N TYR A 121 26.47 11.96 -6.09
CA TYR A 121 27.21 10.77 -6.52
C TYR A 121 26.28 9.65 -7.05
N ILE A 122 24.97 9.89 -7.06
CA ILE A 122 23.94 8.92 -7.48
C ILE A 122 24.06 8.52 -8.96
N GLU A 123 24.79 9.30 -9.77
CA GLU A 123 24.95 9.10 -11.21
C GLU A 123 26.10 8.15 -11.61
N LEU A 124 26.86 7.58 -10.66
CA LEU A 124 27.96 6.66 -10.94
C LEU A 124 27.47 5.20 -11.09
N GLU A 125 28.01 4.43 -12.04
CA GLU A 125 27.55 3.05 -12.35
C GLU A 125 27.52 2.09 -11.15
N SER A 126 28.49 2.19 -10.23
CA SER A 126 28.53 1.36 -9.01
C SER A 126 27.39 1.65 -8.05
N PHE A 127 26.83 2.85 -8.12
CA PHE A 127 25.67 3.27 -7.33
C PHE A 127 24.36 2.77 -7.94
N SER A 128 24.29 2.66 -9.28
CA SER A 128 23.12 2.14 -10.00
C SER A 128 22.73 0.72 -9.59
N MET A 129 23.72 -0.15 -9.30
CA MET A 129 23.46 -1.51 -8.81
C MET A 129 22.87 -1.54 -7.38
N GLN A 130 23.45 -0.79 -6.43
CA GLN A 130 22.90 -0.72 -5.07
C GLN A 130 21.52 -0.06 -5.05
N HIS A 131 21.33 0.97 -5.86
CA HIS A 131 20.04 1.61 -6.08
C HIS A 131 19.01 0.60 -6.63
N HIS A 132 19.39 -0.25 -7.59
CA HIS A 132 18.53 -1.31 -8.11
C HIS A 132 18.10 -2.30 -7.01
N ASP A 133 19.03 -2.77 -6.17
CA ASP A 133 18.73 -3.72 -5.10
C ASP A 133 17.73 -3.14 -4.09
N TYR A 134 17.90 -1.88 -3.68
CA TYR A 134 16.95 -1.22 -2.79
C TYR A 134 15.57 -1.04 -3.43
N ARG A 135 15.49 -0.80 -4.75
CA ARG A 135 14.19 -0.72 -5.45
C ARG A 135 13.49 -2.08 -5.52
N VAL A 136 14.24 -3.16 -5.69
CA VAL A 136 13.68 -4.53 -5.63
C VAL A 136 13.20 -4.83 -4.21
N TRP A 137 13.94 -4.39 -3.19
CA TRP A 137 13.56 -4.56 -1.80
C TRP A 137 12.32 -3.75 -1.42
N ALA A 138 12.25 -2.48 -1.84
CA ALA A 138 11.12 -1.59 -1.58
C ALA A 138 9.78 -2.19 -2.06
N GLN A 139 9.78 -2.89 -3.20
CA GLN A 139 8.57 -3.54 -3.71
C GLN A 139 7.98 -4.58 -2.76
N LYS A 140 8.81 -5.19 -1.90
CA LYS A 140 8.39 -6.17 -0.87
C LYS A 140 7.80 -5.50 0.37
N LEU A 141 7.80 -4.17 0.43
CA LEU A 141 7.31 -3.36 1.56
C LEU A 141 6.00 -2.64 1.23
N ILE A 142 5.45 -2.85 0.03
CA ILE A 142 4.23 -2.20 -0.44
C ILE A 142 3.08 -3.22 -0.45
N LYS A 143 2.01 -2.90 0.28
CA LYS A 143 0.75 -3.65 0.27
C LYS A 143 -0.33 -2.80 -0.41
N GLY A 144 -1.12 -3.44 -1.27
CA GLY A 144 -2.24 -2.82 -1.95
C GLY A 144 -3.47 -2.80 -1.05
N CYS A 145 -4.24 -1.73 -1.11
CA CYS A 145 -5.49 -1.62 -0.36
C CYS A 145 -6.59 -2.54 -0.93
N GLU A 146 -7.08 -3.50 -0.14
CA GLU A 146 -8.16 -4.40 -0.54
C GLU A 146 -9.49 -3.68 -0.78
N VAL A 147 -9.74 -2.56 -0.10
CA VAL A 147 -10.95 -1.74 -0.34
C VAL A 147 -10.94 -1.17 -1.77
N HIS A 148 -9.79 -0.74 -2.27
CA HIS A 148 -9.66 -0.26 -3.65
C HIS A 148 -9.95 -1.37 -4.66
N TRP A 149 -9.43 -2.58 -4.42
CA TRP A 149 -9.77 -3.76 -5.21
C TRP A 149 -11.28 -4.01 -5.20
N MET A 150 -11.90 -4.11 -4.01
CA MET A 150 -13.32 -4.43 -3.86
C MET A 150 -14.22 -3.36 -4.50
N ARG A 151 -13.86 -2.08 -4.39
CA ARG A 151 -14.56 -0.99 -5.08
C ARG A 151 -14.45 -1.14 -6.59
N SER A 152 -13.28 -1.47 -7.12
CA SER A 152 -13.11 -1.69 -8.57
C SER A 152 -13.97 -2.85 -9.07
N VAL A 153 -14.02 -3.97 -8.33
CA VAL A 153 -14.87 -5.13 -8.65
C VAL A 153 -16.33 -4.72 -8.66
N LYS A 154 -16.78 -3.94 -7.67
CA LYS A 154 -18.16 -3.47 -7.58
C LYS A 154 -18.55 -2.50 -8.70
N ILE A 155 -17.66 -1.59 -9.10
CA ILE A 155 -17.89 -0.66 -10.22
C ILE A 155 -18.05 -1.43 -11.53
N ILE A 156 -17.14 -2.35 -11.81
CA ILE A 156 -17.19 -3.18 -13.02
C ILE A 156 -18.40 -4.13 -12.99
N GLY A 157 -18.72 -4.70 -11.82
CA GLY A 157 -19.86 -5.57 -11.55
C GLY A 157 -21.22 -4.92 -11.80
N ARG A 158 -21.37 -3.63 -11.47
CA ARG A 158 -22.62 -2.88 -11.64
C ARG A 158 -22.80 -2.28 -13.03
N ASN A 159 -21.73 -2.28 -13.83
CA ASN A 159 -21.82 -1.77 -15.18
C ASN A 159 -22.50 -2.82 -16.06
N GLY A 160 -23.78 -2.61 -16.35
CA GLY A 160 -24.59 -3.49 -17.20
C GLY A 160 -24.05 -3.67 -18.62
N HIS A 161 -23.06 -2.89 -19.05
CA HIS A 161 -22.33 -3.16 -20.30
C HIS A 161 -21.40 -4.38 -20.19
N TYR A 162 -20.81 -4.62 -19.01
CA TYR A 162 -19.83 -5.68 -18.77
C TYR A 162 -20.44 -6.97 -18.26
N MET A 163 -21.62 -6.92 -17.61
CA MET A 163 -22.10 -8.01 -16.77
C MET A 163 -23.46 -8.56 -17.17
N ASN A 164 -23.52 -9.89 -17.27
CA ASN A 164 -24.76 -10.65 -17.32
C ASN A 164 -25.14 -11.21 -15.94
N ASP A 165 -24.16 -11.33 -15.01
CA ASP A 165 -24.35 -11.84 -13.64
C ASP A 165 -23.30 -11.20 -12.70
N GLU A 166 -23.71 -10.19 -11.93
CA GLU A 166 -22.84 -9.47 -10.98
C GLU A 166 -22.36 -10.38 -9.84
N HIS A 167 -23.22 -11.28 -9.35
CA HIS A 167 -22.90 -12.12 -8.20
C HIS A 167 -21.83 -13.16 -8.56
N LEU A 168 -21.97 -13.78 -9.73
CA LEU A 168 -21.00 -14.75 -10.23
C LEU A 168 -19.63 -14.11 -10.52
N PHE A 169 -19.63 -12.88 -11.05
CA PHE A 169 -18.39 -12.11 -11.24
C PHE A 169 -17.69 -11.84 -9.90
N GLN A 170 -18.42 -11.35 -8.90
CA GLN A 170 -17.87 -11.10 -7.56
C GLN A 170 -17.32 -12.37 -6.92
N LEU A 171 -18.01 -13.51 -7.07
CA LEU A 171 -17.54 -14.81 -6.57
C LEU A 171 -16.17 -15.17 -7.15
N TYR A 172 -15.98 -15.02 -8.46
CA TYR A 172 -14.69 -15.32 -9.08
C TYR A 172 -13.60 -14.32 -8.71
N CYS A 173 -13.93 -13.03 -8.60
CA CYS A 173 -12.99 -12.02 -8.11
C CYS A 173 -12.54 -12.30 -6.67
N ASN A 174 -13.43 -12.72 -5.79
CA ASN A 174 -13.08 -13.18 -4.44
C ASN A 174 -12.18 -14.42 -4.49
N GLY A 175 -12.43 -15.32 -5.44
CA GLY A 175 -11.57 -16.47 -5.71
C GLY A 175 -10.12 -16.10 -6.07
N LEU A 176 -9.88 -14.95 -6.70
CA LEU A 176 -8.52 -14.45 -6.96
C LEU A 176 -7.82 -14.02 -5.66
N LEU A 177 -8.54 -13.34 -4.76
CA LEU A 177 -8.00 -12.91 -3.47
C LEU A 177 -7.77 -14.07 -2.49
N SER A 178 -8.62 -15.08 -2.52
CA SER A 178 -8.55 -16.22 -1.60
C SER A 178 -7.73 -17.39 -2.13
N ALA A 179 -7.19 -17.30 -3.34
CA ALA A 179 -6.42 -18.37 -3.95
C ALA A 179 -5.20 -18.71 -3.08
N GLN A 180 -5.03 -19.99 -2.78
CA GLN A 180 -3.88 -20.53 -2.05
C GLN A 180 -2.88 -21.22 -2.98
N SER A 181 -3.24 -21.37 -4.26
CA SER A 181 -2.36 -21.97 -5.27
C SER A 181 -2.48 -21.27 -6.63
N GLN A 182 -1.44 -21.41 -7.44
CA GLN A 182 -1.47 -20.95 -8.83
C GLN A 182 -2.62 -21.58 -9.62
N CYS A 183 -2.97 -22.84 -9.33
CA CYS A 183 -4.07 -23.53 -9.99
C CYS A 183 -5.43 -22.88 -9.69
N GLU A 184 -5.70 -22.58 -8.42
CA GLU A 184 -6.92 -21.89 -7.99
C GLU A 184 -7.02 -20.50 -8.61
N PHE A 185 -5.93 -19.74 -8.57
CA PHE A 185 -5.88 -18.40 -9.16
C PHE A 185 -6.16 -18.44 -10.67
N GLN A 186 -5.47 -19.34 -11.39
CA GLN A 186 -5.68 -19.49 -12.83
C GLN A 186 -7.10 -19.96 -13.16
N SER A 187 -7.69 -20.84 -12.34
CA SER A 187 -9.08 -21.26 -12.49
C SER A 187 -10.04 -20.06 -12.38
N ALA A 188 -9.90 -19.24 -11.34
CA ALA A 188 -10.70 -18.04 -11.16
C ALA A 188 -10.48 -17.02 -12.30
N TYR A 189 -9.23 -16.80 -12.69
CA TYR A 189 -8.86 -15.90 -13.79
C TYR A 189 -9.52 -16.31 -15.11
N LEU A 190 -9.43 -17.60 -15.48
CA LEU A 190 -10.02 -18.12 -16.71
C LEU A 190 -11.55 -18.07 -16.68
N LYS A 191 -12.17 -18.32 -15.52
CA LYS A 191 -13.63 -18.17 -15.36
C LYS A 191 -14.07 -16.74 -15.62
N ILE A 192 -13.35 -15.74 -15.07
CA ILE A 192 -13.64 -14.33 -15.33
C ILE A 192 -13.46 -14.01 -16.82
N LYS A 193 -12.30 -14.37 -17.38
CA LYS A 193 -11.97 -14.09 -18.78
C LYS A 193 -12.97 -14.69 -19.77
N ASN A 194 -13.45 -15.91 -19.52
CA ASN A 194 -14.34 -16.62 -20.43
C ASN A 194 -15.81 -16.17 -20.29
N GLN A 195 -16.29 -15.92 -19.07
CA GLN A 195 -17.69 -15.54 -18.84
C GLN A 195 -17.93 -14.03 -18.95
N PHE A 196 -16.90 -13.22 -18.70
CA PHE A 196 -16.96 -11.75 -18.72
C PHE A 196 -15.84 -11.18 -19.60
N PRO A 197 -15.78 -11.53 -20.90
CA PRO A 197 -14.66 -11.19 -21.78
C PRO A 197 -14.40 -9.68 -21.93
N LYS A 198 -15.42 -8.85 -21.67
CA LYS A 198 -15.28 -7.40 -21.73
C LYS A 198 -14.50 -6.81 -20.54
N THR A 199 -14.26 -7.59 -19.48
CA THR A 199 -13.45 -7.16 -18.32
C THR A 199 -11.97 -7.51 -18.48
N VAL A 200 -11.54 -8.09 -19.62
CA VAL A 200 -10.17 -8.58 -19.79
C VAL A 200 -9.14 -7.46 -19.60
N ILE A 201 -9.36 -6.27 -20.15
CA ILE A 201 -8.41 -5.15 -19.98
C ILE A 201 -8.28 -4.75 -18.49
N TRP A 202 -9.41 -4.71 -17.78
CA TRP A 202 -9.43 -4.44 -16.34
C TRP A 202 -8.71 -5.54 -15.56
N LEU A 203 -8.97 -6.81 -15.89
CA LEU A 203 -8.36 -7.96 -15.24
C LEU A 203 -6.85 -8.01 -15.50
N GLU A 204 -6.43 -7.78 -16.73
CA GLU A 204 -5.02 -7.74 -17.15
C GLU A 204 -4.26 -6.66 -16.38
N TRP A 205 -4.86 -5.50 -16.13
CA TRP A 205 -4.25 -4.45 -15.33
C TRP A 205 -3.95 -4.92 -13.90
N TRP A 206 -4.90 -5.61 -13.26
CA TRP A 206 -4.73 -6.15 -11.91
C TRP A 206 -3.71 -7.30 -11.84
N THR A 207 -3.59 -8.09 -12.91
CA THR A 207 -2.65 -9.20 -12.99
C THR A 207 -1.27 -8.83 -13.50
N LYS A 208 -1.00 -7.54 -13.78
CA LYS A 208 0.38 -7.08 -14.01
C LYS A 208 1.21 -7.37 -12.78
N GLU A 209 2.39 -7.95 -12.96
CA GLU A 209 3.29 -8.38 -11.87
C GLU A 209 3.46 -7.30 -10.78
N SER A 210 3.68 -6.06 -11.21
CA SER A 210 3.87 -4.90 -10.33
C SER A 210 2.70 -4.59 -9.40
N ILE A 211 1.48 -4.95 -9.81
CA ILE A 211 0.21 -4.73 -9.09
C ILE A 211 -0.21 -6.00 -8.36
N ALA A 212 -0.11 -7.15 -9.03
CA ALA A 212 -0.51 -8.45 -8.52
C ALA A 212 0.20 -8.78 -7.20
N GLN A 213 1.51 -8.49 -7.12
CA GLN A 213 2.31 -8.72 -5.91
C GLN A 213 1.85 -7.91 -4.69
N MET A 214 1.10 -6.81 -4.89
CA MET A 214 0.62 -5.97 -3.81
C MET A 214 -0.67 -6.50 -3.19
N ILE A 215 -1.46 -7.31 -3.92
CA ILE A 215 -2.85 -7.61 -3.56
C ILE A 215 -3.17 -9.11 -3.50
N PHE A 216 -2.65 -9.92 -4.41
CA PHE A 216 -2.98 -11.35 -4.49
C PHE A 216 -1.99 -12.19 -3.68
N PRO A 217 -2.44 -12.99 -2.70
CA PRO A 217 -1.56 -13.73 -1.80
C PRO A 217 -0.49 -14.58 -2.52
N ILE A 218 -0.86 -15.27 -3.60
CA ILE A 218 0.06 -16.14 -4.35
C ILE A 218 1.21 -15.39 -5.06
N PHE A 219 1.08 -14.08 -5.25
CA PHE A 219 2.09 -13.23 -5.88
C PHE A 219 2.81 -12.32 -4.88
N LYS A 220 2.39 -12.30 -3.61
CA LYS A 220 2.99 -11.43 -2.61
C LYS A 220 4.47 -11.76 -2.43
N SER A 221 5.30 -10.75 -2.63
CA SER A 221 6.74 -10.81 -2.37
C SER A 221 7.09 -10.31 -0.96
N MET A 222 6.13 -9.68 -0.27
CA MET A 222 6.21 -9.26 1.13
C MET A 222 6.27 -10.46 2.07
N GLY A 223 7.14 -10.41 3.07
CA GLY A 223 7.22 -11.45 4.10
C GLY A 223 5.94 -11.53 4.93
N GLU A 224 5.52 -12.75 5.29
CA GLU A 224 4.26 -13.04 5.99
C GLU A 224 4.10 -12.26 7.31
N GLU A 225 5.18 -12.14 8.10
CA GLU A 225 5.18 -11.35 9.35
C GLU A 225 4.82 -9.88 9.11
N THR A 226 5.31 -9.28 8.01
CA THR A 226 5.03 -7.90 7.66
C THR A 226 3.61 -7.75 7.10
N ASP A 227 3.18 -8.67 6.23
CA ASP A 227 1.85 -8.62 5.61
C ASP A 227 0.72 -8.70 6.62
N VAL A 228 0.86 -9.56 7.64
CA VAL A 228 -0.13 -9.73 8.73
C VAL A 228 -0.22 -8.46 9.60
N ARG A 229 0.84 -7.66 9.70
CA ARG A 229 0.87 -6.43 10.52
C ARG A 229 0.32 -5.20 9.81
N LEU A 230 0.25 -5.24 8.48
CA LEU A 230 -0.28 -4.14 7.68
C LEU A 230 -1.80 -4.29 7.56
N PRO A 231 -2.56 -3.19 7.77
CA PRO A 231 -4.00 -3.24 7.56
C PRO A 231 -4.32 -3.55 6.09
N SER A 232 -5.47 -4.16 5.85
CA SER A 232 -5.95 -4.44 4.49
C SER A 232 -6.62 -3.23 3.83
N SER A 233 -6.75 -2.08 4.51
CA SER A 233 -7.50 -0.91 3.99
C SER A 233 -6.84 0.44 4.29
N THR A 234 -7.09 1.41 3.40
CA THR A 234 -6.76 2.85 3.53
C THR A 234 -7.87 3.69 4.17
N ASN A 235 -8.96 3.08 4.65
CA ASN A 235 -10.15 3.77 5.18
C ASN A 235 -9.84 4.87 6.23
N ALA A 236 -8.72 4.72 6.95
CA ALA A 236 -8.14 5.71 7.84
C ALA A 236 -8.04 7.11 7.23
N VAL A 237 -7.51 7.21 6.02
CA VAL A 237 -7.30 8.48 5.32
C VAL A 237 -8.53 8.82 4.48
N GLU A 238 -9.17 7.81 3.89
CA GLU A 238 -10.34 8.05 3.04
C GLU A 238 -11.55 8.62 3.78
N SER A 239 -11.74 8.23 5.05
CA SER A 239 -12.80 8.78 5.90
C SER A 239 -12.62 10.27 6.23
N LEU A 240 -11.44 10.84 5.94
CA LEU A 240 -11.15 12.28 6.08
C LEU A 240 -11.41 13.06 4.78
N HIS A 241 -11.80 12.41 3.69
CA HIS A 241 -12.24 13.08 2.45
C HIS A 241 -13.65 13.68 2.55
N CYS A 242 -14.08 14.07 3.76
CA CYS A 242 -15.40 14.62 4.08
C CYS A 242 -15.78 15.79 3.18
#